data_AF-A0A923R556-F1
#
_entry.id   AF-A0A923R556-F1
#
_cell.length_a   1.000
_cell.length_b   1.000
_cell.length_c   1.000
_cell.angle_alpha   90.00
_cell.angle_beta   90.00
_cell.angle_gamma   90.00
#
_symmetry.space_group_name_H-M   'P 1'
#
loop_
_entity.id
_entity.type
_entity.pdbx_description
1 polymer ?
#
loop_
_entity_poly.entity_id
_entity_poly.type
_entity_poly.pdbx_seq_one_letter_code
_entity_poly.pdbx_strand_id
1 'polypeptide(L)'
;MKIILIFLNVLVFTPAALAVDLIQIEKDLAGNGVQGTIHGAVEAQGLYVFSYRSPTDFFDHVEMSLVSDDAELSHQLETLNRHDLVLIQGSFLKNPSPQKHILLSSLKVVKKFDSGYPVDPYHHEAVIPDELLHLNTAIFLVHAVAGDGHVLVTEYKDSIVPFYVKNAALTRNLFRNDLVKLKFVAQENPGQPLHLLLDDNDPSPLVVIESIQAIHGKPGTIEGALVLFPQSPEIIFNVFAVDQPLDGGLKRQYTIVNFEDPALFKAIRDALQAAWDRHAGEYVNGRNKLVSTRVWVRVSGVFNEVSANQANPQILVSSLADVKIIESAQLTSTVTERVLRP
;
A
#
# COMPACT_ATOMS: atom_id res chain seq x y z
N MET A 1 19.20 31.71 46.77
CA MET A 1 18.12 30.70 46.91
C MET A 1 18.05 29.95 45.58
N LYS A 2 18.56 28.71 45.50
CA LYS A 2 18.57 27.91 44.26
C LYS A 2 17.29 27.08 44.21
N ILE A 3 16.44 27.32 43.22
CA ILE A 3 15.27 26.48 42.95
C ILE A 3 15.76 25.31 42.09
N ILE A 4 15.77 24.12 42.69
CA ILE A 4 15.99 22.86 41.99
C ILE A 4 14.63 22.46 41.41
N LEU A 5 14.46 22.59 40.10
CA LEU A 5 13.32 22.02 39.39
C LEU A 5 13.59 20.51 39.22
N ILE A 6 12.93 19.70 40.05
CA ILE A 6 12.87 18.25 39.85
C ILE A 6 11.84 18.02 38.73
N PHE A 7 12.33 17.68 37.54
CA PHE A 7 11.48 17.12 36.48
C PHE A 7 11.01 15.74 36.93
N LEU A 8 9.76 15.67 37.39
CA LEU A 8 9.05 14.43 37.61
C LEU A 8 8.79 13.79 36.23
N ASN A 9 9.64 12.83 35.86
CA ASN A 9 9.40 11.94 34.72
C ASN A 9 8.11 11.16 35.00
N VAL A 10 6.98 11.66 34.51
CA VAL A 10 5.76 10.87 34.38
C VAL A 10 6.02 9.88 33.24
N LEU A 11 6.50 8.69 33.61
CA LEU A 11 6.37 7.50 32.78
C LEU A 11 4.87 7.27 32.57
N VAL A 12 4.35 7.82 31.48
CA VAL A 12 3.06 7.41 30.94
C VAL A 12 3.29 5.98 30.44
N PHE A 13 2.95 5.01 31.28
CA PHE A 13 2.72 3.65 30.82
C PHE A 13 1.47 3.72 29.93
N THR A 14 1.67 3.95 28.63
CA THR A 14 0.65 3.59 27.65
C THR A 14 0.41 2.09 27.82
N PRO A 15 -0.82 1.63 28.11
CA PRO A 15 -1.10 0.21 28.06
C PRO A 15 -0.62 -0.30 26.69
N ALA A 16 0.09 -1.42 26.68
CA ALA A 16 0.46 -2.07 25.43
C ALA A 16 -0.83 -2.19 24.60
N ALA A 17 -0.79 -1.70 23.36
CA ALA A 17 -1.90 -1.80 22.44
C ALA A 17 -2.37 -3.27 22.43
N LEU A 18 -3.65 -3.49 22.77
CA LEU A 18 -4.18 -4.82 22.86
C LEU A 18 -4.38 -5.30 21.43
N ALA A 19 -3.49 -6.19 20.99
CA ALA A 19 -3.63 -6.88 19.72
C ALA A 19 -5.07 -7.37 19.53
N VAL A 20 -5.58 -7.21 18.30
CA VAL A 20 -6.94 -7.61 17.93
C VAL A 20 -7.28 -9.02 18.41
N ASP A 21 -8.40 -9.19 19.12
CA ASP A 21 -8.85 -10.48 19.65
C ASP A 21 -9.46 -11.35 18.54
N LEU A 22 -8.62 -12.23 17.97
CA LEU A 22 -9.04 -13.16 16.91
C LEU A 22 -10.10 -14.17 17.36
N ILE A 23 -10.14 -14.54 18.65
CA ILE A 23 -11.13 -15.50 19.16
C ILE A 23 -12.50 -14.84 19.15
N GLN A 24 -12.56 -13.58 19.58
CA GLN A 24 -13.80 -12.80 19.54
C GLN A 24 -14.27 -12.55 18.09
N ILE A 25 -13.34 -12.25 17.16
CA ILE A 25 -13.67 -12.14 15.73
C ILE A 25 -14.26 -13.44 15.19
N GLU A 26 -13.66 -14.60 15.48
CA GLU A 26 -14.15 -15.90 15.02
C GLU A 26 -15.58 -16.18 15.53
N LYS A 27 -15.84 -15.84 16.79
CA LYS A 27 -17.19 -15.95 17.39
C LYS A 27 -18.20 -15.02 16.71
N ASP A 28 -17.82 -13.79 16.42
CA ASP A 28 -18.70 -12.81 15.79
C ASP A 28 -18.97 -13.15 14.32
N LEU A 29 -17.97 -13.67 13.60
CA LEU A 29 -18.12 -14.19 12.23
C LEU A 29 -19.19 -15.30 12.15
N ALA A 30 -19.24 -16.18 13.15
CA ALA A 30 -20.25 -17.24 13.24
C ALA A 30 -21.61 -16.75 13.76
N GLY A 31 -21.67 -15.56 14.36
CA GLY A 31 -22.85 -14.98 15.00
C GLY A 31 -23.45 -13.84 14.19
N ASN A 32 -23.34 -12.60 14.71
CA ASN A 32 -23.97 -11.41 14.12
C ASN A 32 -23.21 -10.83 12.92
N GLY A 33 -22.03 -11.39 12.61
CA GLY A 33 -21.11 -10.88 11.62
C GLY A 33 -20.13 -9.85 12.18
N VAL A 34 -19.07 -9.62 11.42
CA VAL A 34 -18.01 -8.67 11.73
C VAL A 34 -18.05 -7.54 10.70
N GLN A 35 -18.14 -6.31 11.17
CA GLN A 35 -18.07 -5.13 10.30
C GLN A 35 -16.63 -4.68 10.15
N GLY A 36 -16.25 -4.29 8.93
CA GLY A 36 -14.93 -3.76 8.61
C GLY A 36 -14.87 -3.23 7.19
N THR A 37 -13.69 -2.88 6.72
CA THR A 37 -13.50 -2.25 5.41
C THR A 37 -12.70 -3.15 4.49
N ILE A 38 -12.99 -3.11 3.20
CA ILE A 38 -12.17 -3.79 2.19
C ILE A 38 -10.85 -3.04 2.04
N HIS A 39 -9.74 -3.70 2.36
CA HIS A 39 -8.39 -3.16 2.21
C HIS A 39 -7.87 -3.29 0.77
N GLY A 40 -8.12 -4.46 0.17
CA GLY A 40 -7.73 -4.78 -1.21
C GLY A 40 -8.86 -5.50 -1.93
N ALA A 41 -9.09 -5.12 -3.18
CA ALA A 41 -10.01 -5.80 -4.09
C ALA A 41 -9.37 -5.79 -5.48
N VAL A 42 -8.97 -6.95 -5.97
CA VAL A 42 -8.40 -7.15 -7.30
C VAL A 42 -9.17 -8.28 -7.96
N GLU A 43 -10.25 -7.90 -8.64
CA GLU A 43 -11.21 -8.81 -9.29
C GLU A 43 -10.52 -9.82 -10.19
N ALA A 44 -9.66 -9.32 -11.10
CA ALA A 44 -8.94 -10.14 -12.08
C ALA A 44 -8.06 -11.25 -11.46
N GLN A 45 -7.73 -11.14 -10.17
CA GLN A 45 -6.93 -12.11 -9.44
C GLN A 45 -7.72 -12.87 -8.36
N GLY A 46 -9.01 -12.55 -8.16
CA GLY A 46 -9.81 -13.08 -7.05
C GLY A 46 -9.26 -12.71 -5.67
N LEU A 47 -8.54 -11.59 -5.55
CA LEU A 47 -7.95 -11.14 -4.28
C LEU A 47 -8.85 -10.15 -3.56
N TYR A 48 -9.35 -10.54 -2.40
CA TYR A 48 -10.15 -9.68 -1.53
C TYR A 48 -9.61 -9.73 -0.11
N VAL A 49 -9.24 -8.58 0.42
CA VAL A 49 -8.67 -8.45 1.77
C VAL A 49 -9.60 -7.59 2.60
N PHE A 50 -10.07 -8.14 3.71
CA PHE A 50 -10.87 -7.47 4.71
C PHE A 50 -9.98 -6.96 5.84
N SER A 51 -10.17 -5.70 6.22
CA SER A 51 -9.54 -5.11 7.41
C SER A 51 -10.57 -4.94 8.51
N TYR A 52 -10.28 -5.57 9.65
CA TYR A 52 -10.95 -5.25 10.91
C TYR A 52 -10.05 -4.33 11.72
N ARG A 53 -10.61 -3.24 12.21
CA ARG A 53 -9.93 -2.27 13.06
C ARG A 53 -10.60 -2.23 14.42
N SER A 54 -9.80 -2.21 15.48
CA SER A 54 -10.31 -2.16 16.84
C SER A 54 -11.16 -0.90 17.06
N PRO A 55 -12.32 -1.00 17.72
CA PRO A 55 -13.14 0.16 18.02
C PRO A 55 -12.50 1.08 19.08
N THR A 56 -11.51 0.59 19.83
CA THR A 56 -10.85 1.35 20.90
C THR A 56 -9.50 1.94 20.51
N ASP A 57 -8.86 1.39 19.47
CA ASP A 57 -7.59 1.89 18.96
C ASP A 57 -7.57 1.79 17.43
N PHE A 58 -7.45 2.95 16.77
CA PHE A 58 -7.39 3.01 15.32
C PHE A 58 -6.16 2.28 14.77
N PHE A 59 -5.04 2.24 15.48
CA PHE A 59 -3.82 1.60 14.98
C PHE A 59 -3.86 0.08 15.13
N ASP A 60 -4.69 -0.45 16.02
CA ASP A 60 -4.89 -1.88 16.17
C ASP A 60 -5.83 -2.39 15.08
N HIS A 61 -5.29 -3.18 14.16
CA HIS A 61 -6.06 -3.78 13.07
C HIS A 61 -5.49 -5.14 12.68
N VAL A 62 -6.30 -5.91 11.95
CA VAL A 62 -5.90 -7.16 11.32
C VAL A 62 -6.46 -7.23 9.91
N GLU A 63 -5.67 -7.75 9.00
CA GLU A 63 -6.05 -7.99 7.61
C GLU A 63 -6.23 -9.49 7.37
N MET A 64 -7.35 -9.85 6.75
CA MET A 64 -7.77 -11.23 6.56
C MET A 64 -8.27 -11.41 5.13
N SER A 65 -7.87 -12.49 4.48
CA SER A 65 -8.30 -12.79 3.11
C SER A 65 -9.74 -13.31 3.11
N LEU A 66 -10.55 -12.87 2.16
CA LEU A 66 -11.91 -13.38 1.96
C LEU A 66 -11.92 -14.41 0.84
N VAL A 67 -12.57 -15.55 1.06
CA VAL A 67 -12.79 -16.59 0.06
C VAL A 67 -14.21 -17.11 0.16
N SER A 68 -14.74 -17.65 -0.94
CA SER A 68 -16.06 -18.27 -1.00
C SER A 68 -16.02 -19.46 -1.95
N ASP A 69 -16.72 -20.54 -1.60
CA ASP A 69 -17.06 -21.65 -2.51
C ASP A 69 -18.46 -21.48 -3.12
N ASP A 70 -19.26 -20.57 -2.57
CA ASP A 70 -20.54 -20.13 -3.12
C ASP A 70 -20.33 -19.16 -4.29
N ALA A 71 -20.97 -19.45 -5.43
CA ALA A 71 -20.85 -18.69 -6.66
C ALA A 71 -21.50 -17.30 -6.58
N GLU A 72 -22.61 -17.16 -5.83
CA GLU A 72 -23.28 -15.87 -5.66
C GLU A 72 -22.42 -14.93 -4.80
N LEU A 73 -21.86 -15.43 -3.70
CA LEU A 73 -20.93 -14.67 -2.86
C LEU A 73 -19.63 -14.32 -3.61
N SER A 74 -19.13 -15.22 -4.45
CA SER A 74 -17.99 -14.94 -5.33
C SER A 74 -18.27 -13.77 -6.26
N HIS A 75 -19.45 -13.76 -6.91
CA HIS A 75 -19.87 -12.61 -7.72
C HIS A 75 -20.07 -11.33 -6.90
N GLN A 76 -20.54 -11.42 -5.65
CA GLN A 76 -20.63 -10.24 -4.79
C GLN A 76 -19.26 -9.66 -4.45
N LEU A 77 -18.24 -10.51 -4.22
CA LEU A 77 -16.86 -10.07 -3.99
C LEU A 77 -16.32 -9.27 -5.18
N GLU A 78 -16.59 -9.69 -6.42
CA GLU A 78 -16.19 -8.99 -7.66
C GLU A 78 -16.71 -7.54 -7.72
N THR A 79 -17.82 -7.24 -7.04
CA THR A 79 -18.38 -5.87 -7.00
C THR A 79 -17.74 -4.96 -5.95
N LEU A 80 -16.86 -5.48 -5.10
CA LEU A 80 -16.27 -4.73 -3.99
C LEU A 80 -15.16 -3.80 -4.46
N ASN A 81 -15.14 -2.61 -3.88
CA ASN A 81 -14.05 -1.66 -4.04
C ASN A 81 -13.29 -1.51 -2.73
N ARG A 82 -12.03 -1.10 -2.83
CA ARG A 82 -11.25 -0.68 -1.66
C ARG A 82 -12.01 0.40 -0.88
N HIS A 83 -11.98 0.27 0.44
CA HIS A 83 -12.67 1.04 1.47
C HIS A 83 -14.20 0.87 1.52
N ASP A 84 -14.81 -0.01 0.73
CA ASP A 84 -16.20 -0.40 0.96
C ASP A 84 -16.33 -0.92 2.40
N LEU A 85 -17.33 -0.39 3.12
CA LEU A 85 -17.69 -0.87 4.44
C LEU A 85 -18.62 -2.06 4.27
N VAL A 86 -18.23 -3.20 4.83
CA VAL A 86 -18.95 -4.47 4.72
C VAL A 86 -19.23 -5.06 6.08
N LEU A 87 -20.30 -5.86 6.17
CA LEU A 87 -20.60 -6.76 7.27
C LEU A 87 -20.50 -8.18 6.71
N ILE A 88 -19.62 -8.99 7.29
CA ILE A 88 -19.35 -10.36 6.81
C ILE A 88 -19.65 -11.40 7.88
N GLN A 89 -20.09 -12.58 7.47
CA GLN A 89 -20.18 -13.78 8.31
C GLN A 89 -19.41 -14.92 7.66
N GLY A 90 -18.98 -15.87 8.46
CA GLY A 90 -18.20 -17.00 7.95
C GLY A 90 -17.46 -17.75 9.05
N SER A 91 -16.36 -18.38 8.67
CA SER A 91 -15.46 -19.05 9.60
C SER A 91 -14.01 -18.93 9.13
N PHE A 92 -13.07 -19.03 10.07
CA PHE A 92 -11.67 -19.13 9.68
C PHE A 92 -11.37 -20.48 9.03
N LEU A 93 -10.69 -20.44 7.89
CA LEU A 93 -10.13 -21.65 7.30
C LEU A 93 -8.99 -22.20 8.15
N LYS A 94 -8.98 -23.52 8.30
CA LYS A 94 -7.86 -24.26 8.88
C LYS A 94 -6.80 -24.52 7.81
N ASN A 95 -6.00 -23.50 7.53
CA ASN A 95 -4.88 -23.59 6.59
C ASN A 95 -3.56 -23.22 7.31
N PRO A 96 -2.39 -23.57 6.72
CA PRO A 96 -1.11 -23.28 7.35
C PRO A 96 -0.66 -21.82 7.17
N SER A 97 -1.45 -20.96 6.53
CA SER A 97 -1.08 -19.57 6.32
C SER A 97 -1.08 -18.81 7.65
N PRO A 98 -0.05 -17.97 7.92
CA PRO A 98 -0.07 -17.10 9.09
C PRO A 98 -1.15 -16.01 8.99
N GLN A 99 -1.54 -15.60 7.77
CA GLN A 99 -2.67 -14.70 7.55
C GLN A 99 -3.98 -15.49 7.58
N LYS A 100 -4.94 -15.04 8.39
CA LYS A 100 -6.24 -15.69 8.47
C LYS A 100 -7.02 -15.51 7.17
N HIS A 101 -7.68 -16.59 6.77
CA HIS A 101 -8.61 -16.61 5.64
C HIS A 101 -10.00 -16.88 6.18
N ILE A 102 -10.98 -16.10 5.73
CA ILE A 102 -12.39 -16.23 6.09
C ILE A 102 -13.10 -16.89 4.93
N LEU A 103 -13.64 -18.09 5.16
CA LEU A 103 -14.62 -18.69 4.26
C LEU A 103 -15.97 -18.01 4.54
N LEU A 104 -16.43 -17.23 3.58
CA LEU A 104 -17.66 -16.45 3.70
C LEU A 104 -18.90 -17.34 3.67
N SER A 105 -19.86 -17.02 4.53
CA SER A 105 -21.23 -17.52 4.46
C SER A 105 -22.25 -16.42 4.18
N SER A 106 -21.86 -15.15 4.34
CA SER A 106 -22.67 -13.98 4.03
C SER A 106 -21.78 -12.77 3.84
N LEU A 107 -22.16 -11.90 2.91
CA LEU A 107 -21.55 -10.62 2.66
C LEU A 107 -22.65 -9.57 2.48
N LYS A 108 -22.56 -8.46 3.21
CA LYS A 108 -23.43 -7.31 3.04
C LYS A 108 -22.60 -6.05 2.91
N VAL A 109 -22.73 -5.35 1.79
CA VAL A 109 -22.20 -3.99 1.65
C VAL A 109 -23.04 -3.06 2.51
N VAL A 110 -22.43 -2.48 3.54
CA VAL A 110 -23.05 -1.51 4.44
C VAL A 110 -22.99 -0.11 3.83
N LYS A 111 -21.83 0.25 3.25
CA LYS A 111 -21.62 1.54 2.58
C LYS A 111 -20.55 1.41 1.51
N LYS A 112 -20.87 1.84 0.28
CA LYS A 112 -19.88 1.98 -0.79
C LYS A 112 -18.95 3.16 -0.51
N PHE A 113 -17.67 2.99 -0.80
CA PHE A 113 -16.74 4.11 -0.78
C PHE A 113 -16.88 4.93 -2.06
N ASP A 114 -16.92 6.24 -1.89
CA ASP A 114 -16.87 7.22 -2.97
C ASP A 114 -15.75 8.21 -2.63
N SER A 115 -14.76 8.30 -3.52
CA SER A 115 -13.63 9.21 -3.35
C SER A 115 -14.00 10.67 -3.62
N GLY A 116 -15.16 10.92 -4.24
CA GLY A 116 -15.56 12.22 -4.77
C GLY A 116 -14.87 12.60 -6.08
N TYR A 117 -14.02 11.71 -6.64
CA TYR A 117 -13.31 11.92 -7.89
C TYR A 117 -13.82 10.93 -8.94
N PRO A 118 -14.47 11.40 -10.02
CA PRO A 118 -14.87 10.51 -11.11
C PRO A 118 -13.63 9.98 -11.81
N VAL A 119 -13.48 8.66 -11.84
CA VAL A 119 -12.41 7.99 -12.58
C VAL A 119 -12.95 6.79 -13.32
N ASP A 120 -12.34 6.51 -14.45
CA ASP A 120 -12.54 5.25 -15.13
C ASP A 120 -12.06 4.07 -14.24
N PRO A 121 -12.60 2.87 -14.45
CA PRO A 121 -12.11 1.66 -13.82
C PRO A 121 -10.59 1.53 -13.99
N TYR A 122 -9.93 1.02 -12.96
CA TYR A 122 -8.50 0.78 -13.02
C TYR A 122 -8.23 -0.39 -13.96
N HIS A 123 -7.31 -0.21 -14.91
CA HIS A 123 -6.86 -1.26 -15.81
C HIS A 123 -5.43 -1.63 -15.44
N HIS A 124 -5.21 -2.92 -15.16
CA HIS A 124 -3.89 -3.40 -14.81
C HIS A 124 -2.93 -3.37 -16.01
N GLU A 125 -1.69 -2.90 -15.78
CA GLU A 125 -0.61 -2.95 -16.76
C GLU A 125 -0.05 -4.38 -16.88
N ALA A 126 0.04 -5.11 -15.76
CA ALA A 126 0.48 -6.50 -15.76
C ALA A 126 -0.65 -7.49 -16.09
N VAL A 127 -0.33 -8.48 -16.94
CA VAL A 127 -1.20 -9.62 -17.24
C VAL A 127 -0.72 -10.85 -16.45
N ILE A 128 -1.27 -11.05 -15.25
CA ILE A 128 -0.95 -12.15 -14.34
C ILE A 128 -2.02 -13.25 -14.46
N PRO A 129 -1.66 -14.55 -14.54
CA PRO A 129 -0.33 -15.11 -14.28
C PRO A 129 0.62 -15.15 -15.49
N ASP A 130 0.14 -14.90 -16.70
CA ASP A 130 0.84 -15.16 -17.97
C ASP A 130 2.25 -14.55 -18.05
N GLU A 131 2.44 -13.30 -17.60
CA GLU A 131 3.76 -12.65 -17.64
C GLU A 131 4.80 -13.28 -16.68
N LEU A 132 4.36 -13.93 -15.61
CA LEU A 132 5.24 -14.52 -14.60
C LEU A 132 5.39 -16.04 -14.75
N LEU A 133 4.46 -16.73 -15.42
CA LEU A 133 4.46 -18.19 -15.58
C LEU A 133 5.73 -18.75 -16.23
N HIS A 134 6.36 -17.99 -17.11
CA HIS A 134 7.54 -18.41 -17.87
C HIS A 134 8.84 -17.79 -17.37
N LEU A 135 8.77 -17.04 -16.28
CA LEU A 135 9.91 -16.43 -15.63
C LEU A 135 10.28 -17.22 -14.39
N ASN A 136 11.56 -17.23 -14.08
CA ASN A 136 12.09 -17.70 -12.80
C ASN A 136 12.81 -16.59 -12.04
N THR A 137 12.86 -15.39 -12.60
CA THR A 137 13.44 -14.21 -11.96
C THR A 137 12.80 -12.94 -12.50
N ALA A 138 12.54 -11.98 -11.60
CA ALA A 138 12.05 -10.66 -11.95
C ALA A 138 12.39 -9.65 -10.84
N ILE A 139 12.20 -8.38 -11.16
CA ILE A 139 12.33 -7.27 -10.20
C ILE A 139 10.94 -6.95 -9.68
N PHE A 140 10.86 -6.73 -8.37
CA PHE A 140 9.63 -6.44 -7.66
C PHE A 140 9.85 -5.31 -6.67
N LEU A 141 8.78 -4.59 -6.35
CA LEU A 141 8.75 -3.67 -5.21
C LEU A 141 8.12 -4.38 -4.02
N VAL A 142 8.74 -4.37 -2.85
CA VAL A 142 8.16 -4.98 -1.65
C VAL A 142 6.91 -4.20 -1.23
N HIS A 143 5.78 -4.88 -1.10
CA HIS A 143 4.52 -4.29 -0.64
C HIS A 143 4.25 -4.58 0.83
N ALA A 144 4.56 -5.78 1.31
CA ALA A 144 4.46 -6.16 2.72
C ALA A 144 5.30 -7.39 3.03
N VAL A 145 5.71 -7.52 4.29
CA VAL A 145 6.26 -8.74 4.87
C VAL A 145 5.41 -9.13 6.08
N ALA A 146 4.96 -10.38 6.13
CA ALA A 146 4.10 -10.89 7.20
C ALA A 146 4.52 -12.29 7.63
N GLY A 147 3.93 -12.76 8.75
CA GLY A 147 4.22 -14.10 9.29
C GLY A 147 5.70 -14.31 9.58
N ASP A 148 6.35 -13.33 10.22
CA ASP A 148 7.78 -13.33 10.56
C ASP A 148 8.74 -13.52 9.36
N GLY A 149 8.28 -13.22 8.15
CA GLY A 149 9.04 -13.37 6.90
C GLY A 149 8.56 -14.52 6.00
N HIS A 150 7.64 -15.37 6.47
CA HIS A 150 7.13 -16.48 5.65
C HIS A 150 6.16 -16.06 4.54
N VAL A 151 5.63 -14.83 4.61
CA VAL A 151 4.78 -14.24 3.59
C VAL A 151 5.45 -12.95 3.10
N LEU A 152 5.73 -12.89 1.80
CA LEU A 152 6.21 -11.71 1.13
C LEU A 152 5.17 -11.29 0.09
N VAL A 153 4.67 -10.07 0.18
CA VAL A 153 3.77 -9.50 -0.83
C VAL A 153 4.56 -8.48 -1.61
N THR A 154 4.50 -8.54 -2.93
CA THR A 154 5.26 -7.65 -3.80
C THR A 154 4.38 -7.02 -4.87
N GLU A 155 4.88 -5.98 -5.52
CA GLU A 155 4.32 -5.41 -6.74
C GLU A 155 5.19 -5.82 -7.94
N TYR A 156 4.57 -6.34 -8.99
CA TYR A 156 5.16 -6.53 -10.31
C TYR A 156 4.42 -5.63 -11.30
N LYS A 157 5.13 -4.62 -11.83
CA LYS A 157 4.53 -3.43 -12.43
C LYS A 157 3.53 -2.79 -11.46
N ASP A 158 2.24 -3.08 -11.62
CA ASP A 158 1.14 -2.54 -10.84
C ASP A 158 0.26 -3.61 -10.16
N SER A 159 0.58 -4.89 -10.37
CA SER A 159 -0.14 -6.04 -9.81
C SER A 159 0.49 -6.51 -8.50
N ILE A 160 -0.35 -6.86 -7.53
CA ILE A 160 0.08 -7.46 -6.27
C ILE A 160 0.34 -8.95 -6.49
N VAL A 161 1.51 -9.44 -6.05
CA VAL A 161 1.92 -10.84 -6.20
C VAL A 161 2.41 -11.37 -4.85
N PRO A 162 1.66 -12.29 -4.21
CA PRO A 162 2.07 -12.94 -2.99
C PRO A 162 3.09 -14.05 -3.23
N PHE A 163 4.03 -14.18 -2.31
CA PHE A 163 5.07 -15.20 -2.26
C PHE A 163 4.97 -15.99 -0.96
N TYR A 164 5.06 -17.31 -1.09
CA TYR A 164 5.38 -18.19 0.02
C TYR A 164 6.90 -18.30 0.17
N VAL A 165 7.38 -18.09 1.40
CA VAL A 165 8.81 -18.11 1.74
C VAL A 165 9.04 -19.17 2.79
N LYS A 166 9.82 -20.21 2.47
CA LYS A 166 10.12 -21.28 3.42
C LYS A 166 11.20 -20.85 4.41
N ASN A 167 12.24 -20.17 3.95
CA ASN A 167 13.30 -19.61 4.79
C ASN A 167 13.05 -18.12 5.10
N ALA A 168 12.28 -17.83 6.14
CA ALA A 168 11.93 -16.47 6.56
C ALA A 168 13.12 -15.55 6.87
N ALA A 169 14.30 -16.10 7.14
CA ALA A 169 15.50 -15.29 7.38
C ALA A 169 15.89 -14.43 6.16
N LEU A 170 15.46 -14.82 4.95
CA LEU A 170 15.73 -14.10 3.69
C LEU A 170 14.93 -12.80 3.55
N THR A 171 13.75 -12.71 4.17
CA THR A 171 12.75 -11.67 3.87
C THR A 171 12.32 -10.87 5.09
N ARG A 172 12.47 -11.40 6.31
CA ARG A 172 11.99 -10.77 7.57
C ARG A 172 12.50 -9.36 7.84
N ASN A 173 13.59 -8.95 7.18
CA ASN A 173 14.23 -7.64 7.36
C ASN A 173 13.98 -6.69 6.18
N LEU A 174 13.19 -7.10 5.18
CA LEU A 174 12.84 -6.21 4.07
C LEU A 174 11.88 -5.14 4.55
N PHE A 175 12.02 -3.96 3.97
CA PHE A 175 11.11 -2.85 4.16
C PHE A 175 10.14 -2.80 2.98
N ARG A 176 8.89 -2.42 3.25
CA ARG A 176 7.97 -1.99 2.19
C ARG A 176 8.64 -0.89 1.38
N ASN A 177 8.54 -0.94 0.06
CA ASN A 177 9.23 -0.10 -0.92
C ASN A 177 10.71 -0.43 -1.20
N ASP A 178 11.28 -1.49 -0.61
CA ASP A 178 12.54 -2.07 -1.09
C ASP A 178 12.35 -2.58 -2.53
N LEU A 179 13.33 -2.30 -3.38
CA LEU A 179 13.39 -2.84 -4.74
C LEU A 179 14.23 -4.12 -4.70
N VAL A 180 13.63 -5.25 -5.05
CA VAL A 180 14.26 -6.57 -4.93
C VAL A 180 14.22 -7.30 -6.25
N LYS A 181 15.28 -8.06 -6.54
CA LYS A 181 15.27 -9.10 -7.54
C LYS A 181 15.05 -10.43 -6.86
N LEU A 182 14.01 -11.15 -7.26
CA LEU A 182 13.68 -12.46 -6.72
C LEU A 182 13.92 -13.55 -7.75
N LYS A 183 14.27 -14.74 -7.27
CA LYS A 183 14.18 -15.98 -8.02
C LYS A 183 13.06 -16.83 -7.45
N PHE A 184 12.28 -17.43 -8.33
CA PHE A 184 11.02 -18.05 -7.93
C PHE A 184 10.60 -19.18 -8.84
N VAL A 185 9.67 -19.97 -8.32
CA VAL A 185 8.97 -21.03 -9.03
C VAL A 185 7.50 -20.64 -9.14
N ALA A 186 7.03 -20.50 -10.37
CA ALA A 186 5.61 -20.45 -10.67
C ALA A 186 5.06 -21.89 -10.73
N GLN A 187 3.84 -22.09 -10.23
CA GLN A 187 3.13 -23.35 -10.43
C GLN A 187 2.72 -23.48 -11.90
N GLU A 188 2.81 -24.68 -12.49
CA GLU A 188 2.39 -24.91 -13.89
C GLU A 188 0.91 -24.61 -14.13
N ASN A 189 0.08 -24.87 -13.11
CA ASN A 189 -1.36 -24.58 -13.11
C ASN A 189 -1.69 -23.73 -11.88
N PRO A 190 -1.37 -22.43 -11.89
CA PRO A 190 -1.59 -21.60 -10.72
C PRO A 190 -3.09 -21.42 -10.50
N GLY A 191 -3.51 -21.60 -9.25
CA GLY A 191 -4.84 -21.15 -8.85
C GLY A 191 -4.96 -19.62 -8.90
N GLN A 192 -6.17 -19.11 -8.71
CA GLN A 192 -6.38 -17.70 -8.42
C GLN A 192 -6.64 -17.52 -6.91
N PRO A 193 -5.90 -16.64 -6.23
CA PRO A 193 -4.80 -15.83 -6.76
C PRO A 193 -3.49 -16.63 -6.98
N LEU A 194 -2.68 -16.16 -7.94
CA LEU A 194 -1.34 -16.70 -8.17
C LEU A 194 -0.49 -16.49 -6.90
N HIS A 195 0.00 -17.59 -6.35
CA HIS A 195 1.06 -17.56 -5.33
C HIS A 195 2.36 -18.06 -5.95
N LEU A 196 3.41 -17.26 -5.84
CA LEU A 196 4.76 -17.68 -6.22
C LEU A 196 5.49 -18.30 -5.04
N LEU A 197 6.44 -19.20 -5.32
CA LEU A 197 7.33 -19.75 -4.29
C LEU A 197 8.71 -19.16 -4.48
N LEU A 198 9.29 -18.59 -3.42
CA LEU A 198 10.69 -18.18 -3.45
C LEU A 198 11.59 -19.42 -3.63
N ASP A 199 12.54 -19.38 -4.57
CA ASP A 199 13.41 -20.53 -4.85
C ASP A 199 14.59 -20.60 -3.86
N ASP A 200 14.30 -21.04 -2.64
CA ASP A 200 15.28 -21.13 -1.56
C ASP A 200 16.43 -22.12 -1.82
N ASN A 201 16.41 -22.87 -2.93
CA ASN A 201 17.53 -23.74 -3.33
C ASN A 201 18.59 -22.98 -4.14
N ASP A 202 18.26 -21.81 -4.68
CA ASP A 202 19.23 -20.95 -5.33
C ASP A 202 20.17 -20.33 -4.28
N PRO A 203 21.49 -20.19 -4.55
CA PRO A 203 22.42 -19.56 -3.62
C PRO A 203 22.16 -18.06 -3.40
N SER A 204 21.35 -17.41 -4.25
CA SER A 204 21.00 -15.99 -4.13
C SER A 204 19.56 -15.77 -4.60
N PRO A 205 18.56 -16.27 -3.83
CA PRO A 205 17.16 -16.25 -4.22
C PRO A 205 16.55 -14.85 -4.11
N LEU A 206 17.18 -13.99 -3.31
CA LEU A 206 16.80 -12.61 -3.10
C LEU A 206 18.04 -11.72 -3.19
N VAL A 207 17.94 -10.65 -3.97
CA VAL A 207 18.92 -9.57 -4.02
C VAL A 207 18.19 -8.25 -3.82
N VAL A 208 18.55 -7.52 -2.76
CA VAL A 208 18.06 -6.14 -2.55
C VAL A 208 18.83 -5.23 -3.50
N ILE A 209 18.15 -4.68 -4.50
CA ILE A 209 18.71 -3.73 -5.47
C ILE A 209 18.79 -2.35 -4.81
N GLU A 210 17.69 -1.92 -4.19
CA GLU A 210 17.61 -0.68 -3.44
C GLU A 210 16.89 -0.92 -2.12
N SER A 211 17.50 -0.49 -1.02
CA SER A 211 16.83 -0.47 0.27
C SER A 211 16.28 0.93 0.57
N ILE A 212 14.98 1.03 0.85
CA ILE A 212 14.37 2.32 1.22
C ILE A 212 14.87 2.79 2.59
N GLN A 213 15.12 1.86 3.51
CA GLN A 213 15.70 2.16 4.81
C GLN A 213 17.09 2.80 4.66
N ALA A 214 17.88 2.36 3.68
CA ALA A 214 19.23 2.88 3.47
C ALA A 214 19.27 4.37 3.09
N ILE A 215 18.16 4.97 2.65
CA ILE A 215 18.07 6.41 2.37
C ILE A 215 17.42 7.21 3.50
N HIS A 216 16.91 6.57 4.55
CA HIS A 216 16.32 7.26 5.70
C HIS A 216 17.30 8.27 6.33
N GLY A 217 16.81 9.48 6.62
CA GLY A 217 17.57 10.57 7.21
C GLY A 217 18.55 11.26 6.25
N LYS A 218 18.65 10.81 5.00
CA LYS A 218 19.52 11.42 4.00
C LYS A 218 18.80 12.51 3.22
N PRO A 219 19.49 13.62 2.90
CA PRO A 219 18.94 14.61 1.98
C PRO A 219 18.86 14.03 0.58
N GLY A 220 17.87 14.47 -0.19
CA GLY A 220 17.68 14.03 -1.56
C GLY A 220 16.74 14.92 -2.34
N THR A 221 16.55 14.56 -3.60
CA THR A 221 15.57 15.17 -4.49
C THR A 221 14.92 14.08 -5.31
N ILE A 222 13.60 14.14 -5.41
CA ILE A 222 12.78 13.23 -6.20
C ILE A 222 11.94 14.03 -7.18
N GLU A 223 11.60 13.41 -8.29
CA GLU A 223 10.79 14.02 -9.34
C GLU A 223 9.88 12.96 -9.96
N GLY A 224 8.67 13.37 -10.28
CA GLY A 224 7.65 12.49 -10.85
C GLY A 224 6.31 13.18 -10.98
N ALA A 225 5.30 12.41 -11.37
CA ALA A 225 3.92 12.88 -11.43
C ALA A 225 3.41 13.22 -10.03
N LEU A 226 2.58 14.25 -9.92
CA LEU A 226 1.85 14.53 -8.69
C LEU A 226 0.76 13.47 -8.49
N VAL A 227 0.74 12.88 -7.31
CA VAL A 227 -0.26 11.89 -6.89
C VAL A 227 -1.14 12.49 -5.81
N LEU A 228 -2.44 12.22 -5.91
CA LEU A 228 -3.42 12.50 -4.88
C LEU A 228 -3.96 11.18 -4.33
N PHE A 229 -3.83 10.99 -3.02
CA PHE A 229 -4.60 10.01 -2.26
C PHE A 229 -5.82 10.74 -1.67
N PRO A 230 -7.04 10.47 -2.17
CA PRO A 230 -8.24 11.11 -1.67
C PRO A 230 -8.46 10.80 -0.19
N GLN A 231 -9.15 11.71 0.50
CA GLN A 231 -9.70 11.44 1.82
C GLN A 231 -10.48 10.11 1.80
N SER A 232 -10.27 9.28 2.83
CA SER A 232 -10.86 7.95 2.95
C SER A 232 -11.20 7.65 4.42
N PRO A 233 -11.82 6.49 4.74
CA PRO A 233 -11.97 6.07 6.13
C PRO A 233 -10.65 5.98 6.91
N GLU A 234 -9.52 5.81 6.21
CA GLU A 234 -8.19 5.70 6.81
C GLU A 234 -7.37 7.00 6.78
N ILE A 235 -7.78 7.98 5.97
CA ILE A 235 -7.07 9.23 5.77
C ILE A 235 -8.06 10.38 5.85
N ILE A 236 -7.97 11.22 6.89
CA ILE A 236 -8.95 12.28 7.17
C ILE A 236 -8.88 13.50 6.23
N PHE A 237 -7.91 13.54 5.31
CA PHE A 237 -7.75 14.61 4.33
C PHE A 237 -6.96 14.14 3.12
N ASN A 238 -7.02 14.90 2.01
CA ASN A 238 -6.23 14.63 0.81
C ASN A 238 -4.72 14.64 1.09
N VAL A 239 -4.02 13.57 0.71
CA VAL A 239 -2.57 13.41 0.85
C VAL A 239 -1.91 13.46 -0.52
N PHE A 240 -0.81 14.20 -0.64
CA PHE A 240 -0.07 14.33 -1.89
C PHE A 240 1.29 13.63 -1.84
N ALA A 241 1.68 13.04 -2.97
CA ALA A 241 2.94 12.34 -3.13
C ALA A 241 3.56 12.59 -4.51
N VAL A 242 4.84 12.24 -4.65
CA VAL A 242 5.53 12.14 -5.93
C VAL A 242 5.50 10.68 -6.38
N ASP A 243 5.02 10.40 -7.59
CA ASP A 243 5.15 9.07 -8.23
C ASP A 243 6.49 8.97 -8.95
N GLN A 244 7.49 8.39 -8.29
CA GLN A 244 8.80 8.20 -8.90
C GLN A 244 8.79 6.93 -9.78
N PRO A 245 9.03 7.04 -11.09
CA PRO A 245 9.21 5.86 -11.93
C PRO A 245 10.52 5.13 -11.55
N LEU A 246 10.45 3.81 -11.47
CA LEU A 246 11.57 2.90 -11.28
C LEU A 246 11.74 2.01 -12.52
N ASP A 247 12.83 1.24 -12.55
CA ASP A 247 13.07 0.27 -13.61
C ASP A 247 11.97 -0.83 -13.62
N GLY A 248 11.67 -1.34 -14.82
CA GLY A 248 10.73 -2.45 -14.99
C GLY A 248 9.25 -2.09 -14.86
N GLY A 249 8.88 -0.81 -15.03
CA GLY A 249 7.50 -0.34 -14.95
C GLY A 249 7.00 -0.17 -13.51
N LEU A 250 7.87 -0.36 -12.51
CA LEU A 250 7.56 -0.14 -11.10
C LEU A 250 7.52 1.36 -10.79
N LYS A 251 6.76 1.72 -9.76
CA LYS A 251 6.62 3.11 -9.32
C LYS A 251 6.69 3.15 -7.79
N ARG A 252 7.42 4.12 -7.23
CA ARG A 252 7.51 4.33 -5.77
C ARG A 252 6.93 5.68 -5.42
N GLN A 253 5.95 5.70 -4.52
CA GLN A 253 5.33 6.95 -4.06
C GLN A 253 6.04 7.50 -2.83
N TYR A 254 6.40 8.78 -2.87
CA TYR A 254 6.93 9.50 -1.71
C TYR A 254 5.96 10.57 -1.25
N THR A 255 5.43 10.43 -0.04
CA THR A 255 4.50 11.40 0.53
C THR A 255 5.23 12.67 0.91
N ILE A 256 4.69 13.82 0.50
CA ILE A 256 5.30 15.14 0.74
C ILE A 256 4.75 15.68 2.06
N VAL A 257 5.60 15.85 3.07
CA VAL A 257 5.16 16.19 4.43
C VAL A 257 6.11 17.16 5.13
N ASN A 258 5.60 17.81 6.17
CA ASN A 258 6.39 18.47 7.21
C ASN A 258 5.67 18.21 8.55
N PHE A 259 6.38 17.66 9.55
CA PHE A 259 5.79 17.34 10.85
C PHE A 259 6.11 18.37 11.94
N GLU A 260 7.08 19.25 11.70
CA GLU A 260 7.60 20.19 12.69
C GLU A 260 6.85 21.53 12.65
N ASP A 261 6.32 21.91 11.49
CA ASP A 261 5.62 23.16 11.25
C ASP A 261 4.26 22.90 10.57
N PRO A 262 3.17 22.88 11.36
CA PRO A 262 1.81 22.70 10.84
C PRO A 262 1.39 23.78 9.81
N ALA A 263 1.91 25.00 9.92
CA ALA A 263 1.60 26.08 8.98
C ALA A 263 2.28 25.83 7.63
N LEU A 264 3.55 25.41 7.65
CA LEU A 264 4.26 24.99 6.45
C LEU A 264 3.63 23.74 5.82
N PHE A 265 3.26 22.74 6.62
CA PHE A 265 2.54 21.56 6.12
C PHE A 265 1.26 21.95 5.38
N LYS A 266 0.47 22.85 5.98
CA LYS A 266 -0.73 23.39 5.33
C LYS A 266 -0.39 24.13 4.04
N ALA A 267 0.62 25.00 4.05
CA ALA A 267 1.02 25.77 2.87
C ALA A 267 1.48 24.87 1.70
N ILE A 268 2.22 23.80 1.99
CA ILE A 268 2.62 22.80 1.00
C ILE A 268 1.37 22.11 0.42
N ARG A 269 0.46 21.64 1.28
CA ARG A 269 -0.78 20.99 0.84
C ARG A 269 -1.67 21.91 0.01
N ASP A 270 -1.85 23.16 0.43
CA ASP A 270 -2.62 24.16 -0.31
C ASP A 270 -2.01 24.41 -1.69
N ALA A 271 -0.67 24.51 -1.78
CA ALA A 271 0.02 24.73 -3.06
C ALA A 271 -0.14 23.54 -4.02
N LEU A 272 -0.02 22.30 -3.51
CA LEU A 272 -0.20 21.08 -4.29
C LEU A 272 -1.67 20.88 -4.71
N GLN A 273 -2.62 21.16 -3.81
CA GLN A 273 -4.05 21.13 -4.12
C GLN A 273 -4.41 22.17 -5.18
N ALA A 274 -3.90 23.40 -5.06
CA ALA A 274 -4.13 24.43 -6.07
C ALA A 274 -3.56 24.04 -7.44
N ALA A 275 -2.42 23.33 -7.49
CA ALA A 275 -1.88 22.79 -8.74
C ALA A 275 -2.75 21.68 -9.33
N TRP A 276 -3.22 20.77 -8.49
CA TRP A 276 -4.15 19.72 -8.86
C TRP A 276 -5.46 20.29 -9.45
N ASP A 277 -6.06 21.27 -8.77
CA ASP A 277 -7.36 21.84 -9.12
C ASP A 277 -7.34 22.62 -10.45
N ARG A 278 -6.19 23.18 -10.84
CA ARG A 278 -6.01 23.81 -12.16
C ARG A 278 -6.18 22.83 -13.32
N HIS A 279 -6.02 21.53 -13.06
CA HIS A 279 -6.11 20.44 -14.02
C HIS A 279 -7.15 19.39 -13.57
N ALA A 280 -8.26 19.86 -12.99
CA ALA A 280 -9.32 18.97 -12.51
C ALA A 280 -9.85 18.08 -13.64
N GLY A 281 -9.87 16.77 -13.39
CA GLY A 281 -10.27 15.74 -14.36
C GLY A 281 -9.13 15.25 -15.27
N GLU A 282 -7.96 15.88 -15.23
CA GLU A 282 -6.79 15.47 -16.02
C GLU A 282 -5.86 14.53 -15.23
N TYR A 283 -6.45 13.46 -14.70
CA TYR A 283 -5.77 12.42 -13.91
C TYR A 283 -6.25 11.03 -14.33
N VAL A 284 -5.45 10.03 -14.01
CA VAL A 284 -5.79 8.62 -14.22
C VAL A 284 -5.93 7.89 -12.88
N ASN A 285 -6.74 6.84 -12.87
CA ASN A 285 -6.86 5.94 -11.73
C ASN A 285 -5.54 5.20 -11.50
N GLY A 286 -5.02 5.23 -10.28
CA GLY A 286 -3.81 4.53 -9.84
C GLY A 286 -4.09 3.45 -8.80
N ARG A 287 -5.21 2.72 -8.94
CA ARG A 287 -5.79 1.70 -8.04
C ARG A 287 -6.41 2.26 -6.77
N ASN A 288 -5.63 2.98 -5.97
CA ASN A 288 -6.06 3.54 -4.67
C ASN A 288 -5.73 5.02 -4.52
N LYS A 289 -5.39 5.66 -5.63
CA LYS A 289 -4.90 7.03 -5.76
C LYS A 289 -5.22 7.55 -7.15
N LEU A 290 -4.99 8.84 -7.35
CA LEU A 290 -5.12 9.51 -8.63
C LEU A 290 -3.74 10.01 -9.04
N VAL A 291 -3.35 9.77 -10.29
CA VAL A 291 -2.06 10.21 -10.83
C VAL A 291 -2.32 11.31 -11.84
N SER A 292 -1.73 12.49 -11.63
CA SER A 292 -1.90 13.62 -12.55
C SER A 292 -1.21 13.33 -13.89
N THR A 293 -1.88 13.69 -14.99
CA THR A 293 -1.28 13.65 -16.34
C THR A 293 -0.66 14.98 -16.76
N ARG A 294 -0.83 16.04 -15.93
CA ARG A 294 -0.45 17.42 -16.27
C ARG A 294 0.49 18.09 -15.28
N VAL A 295 0.51 17.60 -14.04
CA VAL A 295 1.28 18.19 -12.95
C VAL A 295 2.39 17.24 -12.54
N TRP A 296 3.62 17.70 -12.72
CA TRP A 296 4.82 17.08 -12.19
C TRP A 296 5.33 17.89 -11.02
N VAL A 297 6.04 17.23 -10.12
CA VAL A 297 6.66 17.89 -8.98
C VAL A 297 8.09 17.41 -8.81
N ARG A 298 9.00 18.35 -8.55
CA ARG A 298 10.34 18.06 -8.06
C ARG A 298 10.41 18.51 -6.61
N VAL A 299 10.71 17.59 -5.71
CA VAL A 299 10.71 17.83 -4.27
C VAL A 299 12.10 17.53 -3.72
N SER A 300 12.69 18.52 -3.04
CA SER A 300 13.93 18.37 -2.29
C SER A 300 13.63 18.30 -0.79
N GLY A 301 14.40 17.53 -0.03
CA GLY A 301 14.14 17.36 1.41
C GLY A 301 14.95 16.22 2.01
N VAL A 302 14.52 15.75 3.18
CA VAL A 302 15.14 14.61 3.89
C VAL A 302 14.20 13.40 3.81
N PHE A 303 14.70 12.26 3.36
CA PHE A 303 13.88 11.04 3.30
C PHE A 303 13.52 10.52 4.69
N ASN A 304 12.28 10.10 4.88
CA ASN A 304 11.77 9.59 6.14
C ASN A 304 11.06 8.25 5.95
N GLU A 305 11.59 7.23 6.62
CA GLU A 305 11.12 5.85 6.61
C GLU A 305 11.31 5.31 8.03
N VAL A 306 10.26 5.38 8.84
CA VAL A 306 10.36 5.13 10.29
C VAL A 306 9.96 3.71 10.69
N SER A 307 9.39 2.93 9.77
CA SER A 307 8.91 1.57 10.02
C SER A 307 8.96 0.74 8.75
N ALA A 308 9.30 -0.55 8.87
CA ALA A 308 9.31 -1.50 7.76
C ALA A 308 7.96 -1.64 7.04
N ASN A 309 6.86 -1.30 7.71
CA ASN A 309 5.51 -1.39 7.16
C ASN A 309 4.92 -0.02 6.79
N GLN A 310 5.72 1.04 6.77
CA GLN A 310 5.25 2.38 6.38
C GLN A 310 4.73 2.33 4.93
N ALA A 311 3.49 2.78 4.71
CA ALA A 311 2.81 2.56 3.44
C ALA A 311 3.55 3.17 2.24
N ASN A 312 3.91 4.44 2.37
CA ASN A 312 4.72 5.18 1.41
C ASN A 312 5.90 5.80 2.17
N PRO A 313 7.14 5.75 1.66
CA PRO A 313 8.21 6.60 2.18
C PRO A 313 7.78 8.06 2.12
N GLN A 314 8.43 8.87 2.95
CA GLN A 314 8.13 10.29 3.06
C GLN A 314 9.36 11.10 2.65
N ILE A 315 9.11 12.32 2.18
CA ILE A 315 10.13 13.35 2.04
C ILE A 315 9.74 14.53 2.92
N LEU A 316 10.59 14.82 3.92
CA LEU A 316 10.42 15.94 4.84
C LEU A 316 10.93 17.21 4.18
N VAL A 317 10.00 18.14 3.97
CA VAL A 317 10.27 19.40 3.28
C VAL A 317 10.45 20.52 4.31
N SER A 318 11.56 21.25 4.25
CA SER A 318 11.86 22.33 5.20
C SER A 318 11.37 23.70 4.74
N SER A 319 11.00 23.87 3.46
CA SER A 319 10.45 25.12 2.93
C SER A 319 9.56 24.89 1.70
N LEU A 320 8.65 25.82 1.43
CA LEU A 320 7.81 25.74 0.21
C LEU A 320 8.66 25.81 -1.08
N ALA A 321 9.83 26.45 -1.05
CA ALA A 321 10.73 26.56 -2.19
C ALA A 321 11.35 25.22 -2.62
N ASP A 322 11.36 24.23 -1.73
CA ASP A 322 11.84 22.88 -2.02
C ASP A 322 10.82 22.05 -2.80
N VAL A 323 9.58 22.55 -2.97
CA VAL A 323 8.52 21.94 -3.79
C VAL A 323 8.37 22.74 -5.08
N LYS A 324 8.90 22.20 -6.18
CA LYS A 324 8.78 22.81 -7.50
C LYS A 324 7.68 22.12 -8.29
N ILE A 325 6.61 22.85 -8.58
CA ILE A 325 5.53 22.41 -9.45
C ILE A 325 5.94 22.67 -10.91
N ILE A 326 5.83 21.64 -11.75
CA ILE A 326 6.21 21.65 -13.16
C ILE A 326 4.96 21.26 -13.95
N GLU A 327 4.38 22.21 -14.68
CA GLU A 327 3.16 21.96 -15.47
C GLU A 327 3.48 21.64 -16.93
N SER A 328 2.63 20.86 -17.58
CA SER A 328 2.83 20.34 -18.94
C SER A 328 3.22 21.35 -20.03
N ALA A 329 2.89 22.64 -19.92
CA ALA A 329 3.38 23.68 -20.84
C ALA A 329 4.91 23.91 -20.75
N GLN A 330 5.54 23.43 -19.69
CA GLN A 330 6.98 23.52 -19.39
C GLN A 330 7.69 22.15 -19.52
N LEU A 331 6.94 21.06 -19.73
CA LEU A 331 7.52 19.73 -19.96
C LEU A 331 8.05 19.70 -21.39
N THR A 332 9.38 19.74 -21.54
CA THR A 332 10.03 19.50 -22.83
C THR A 332 9.73 18.08 -23.31
N SER A 333 9.81 17.84 -24.62
CA SER A 333 9.48 16.57 -25.28
C SER A 333 10.17 15.32 -24.70
N THR A 334 11.25 15.51 -23.94
CA THR A 334 12.00 14.45 -23.25
C THR A 334 11.26 13.79 -22.08
N VAL A 335 10.28 14.45 -21.47
CA VAL A 335 9.48 13.85 -20.37
C VAL A 335 8.33 13.01 -20.91
N THR A 336 7.73 13.43 -22.03
CA THR A 336 6.58 12.77 -22.65
C THR A 336 6.91 11.35 -23.16
N GLU A 337 8.14 11.11 -23.63
CA GLU A 337 8.55 9.80 -24.18
C GLU A 337 8.79 8.71 -23.12
N ARG A 338 9.05 9.07 -21.86
CA ARG A 338 9.30 8.09 -20.79
C ARG A 338 8.05 7.56 -20.09
N VAL A 339 6.88 8.17 -20.34
CA VAL A 339 5.71 8.05 -19.43
C VAL A 339 4.41 7.71 -20.16
N LEU A 340 4.28 8.00 -21.46
CA LEU A 340 3.05 7.75 -22.22
C LEU A 340 3.11 6.53 -23.15
N ARG A 341 4.08 5.63 -22.97
CA ARG A 341 4.01 4.29 -23.57
C ARG A 341 3.85 3.28 -22.43
N PRO A 342 2.70 2.56 -22.37
CA PRO A 342 2.56 1.42 -21.48
C PRO A 342 3.60 0.35 -21.76
#